data_AF-A0A2W4VSK9-F1
#
_entry.id   AF-A0A2W4VSK9-F1
#
_cell.length_a   1.000
_cell.length_b   1.000
_cell.length_c   1.000
_cell.angle_alpha   90.00
_cell.angle_beta   90.00
_cell.angle_gamma   90.00
#
_symmetry.space_group_name_H-M   'P 1'
#
loop_
_entity.id
_entity.type
_entity.pdbx_description
1 polymer ?
#
loop_
_entity_poly.entity_id
_entity_poly.type
_entity_poly.pdbx_seq_one_letter_code
_entity_poly.pdbx_strand_id
1 'polypeptide(L)' 'MTKYNPSVRQIPRDQPAGIIPLQRNTSILGWLEGTGRLIPREPIDSVGDEPEPEELADLMGDEKDDPEDEDMSLDDD' A
#
# COMPACT_ATOMS: atom_id res chain seq x y z
N MET A 1 -30.75 12.39 -28.71
CA MET A 1 -29.86 11.36 -29.27
C MET A 1 -28.98 10.81 -28.17
N THR A 2 -29.09 9.53 -27.82
CA THR A 2 -28.23 8.89 -26.82
C THR A 2 -26.85 8.67 -27.42
N LYS A 3 -25.84 9.37 -26.88
CA LYS A 3 -24.43 9.25 -27.30
C LYS A 3 -23.94 7.84 -26.98
N TYR A 4 -23.53 7.09 -28.01
CA TYR A 4 -23.01 5.73 -27.84
C TYR A 4 -21.67 5.79 -27.10
N ASN A 5 -21.60 5.14 -25.92
CA ASN A 5 -20.38 5.02 -25.15
C ASN A 5 -19.86 3.58 -25.25
N PRO A 6 -18.72 3.35 -25.94
CA PRO A 6 -18.19 2.00 -26.16
C PRO A 6 -17.72 1.30 -24.88
N SER A 7 -17.53 2.04 -23.78
CA SER A 7 -17.12 1.49 -22.48
C SER A 7 -18.28 0.95 -21.64
N VAL A 8 -19.54 1.28 -21.98
CA VAL A 8 -20.71 0.86 -21.21
C VAL A 8 -21.44 -0.25 -21.95
N ARG A 9 -21.79 -1.32 -21.23
CA ARG A 9 -22.56 -2.45 -21.75
C ARG A 9 -23.78 -2.69 -20.86
N GLN A 10 -24.93 -2.93 -21.48
CA GLN A 10 -26.16 -3.30 -20.79
C GLN A 10 -26.29 -4.82 -20.76
N ILE A 11 -26.65 -5.39 -19.61
CA ILE A 11 -26.73 -6.85 -19.41
C ILE A 11 -28.11 -7.18 -18.83
N PRO A 12 -28.83 -8.20 -19.36
CA PRO A 12 -30.11 -8.65 -18.82
C PRO A 12 -30.00 -9.17 -17.38
N ARG A 13 -30.97 -8.84 -16.52
CA ARG A 13 -30.96 -9.22 -15.08
C ARG A 13 -31.50 -10.62 -14.81
N ASP A 14 -32.31 -11.15 -15.71
CA ASP A 14 -32.95 -12.47 -15.67
C ASP A 14 -32.03 -13.60 -16.11
N GLN A 15 -30.89 -13.25 -16.72
CA GLN A 15 -29.90 -14.21 -17.19
C GLN A 15 -28.73 -14.31 -16.22
N PRO A 16 -28.10 -15.51 -16.11
CA PRO A 16 -26.87 -15.64 -15.36
C PRO A 16 -25.80 -14.71 -15.94
N ALA A 17 -24.97 -14.15 -15.05
CA ALA A 17 -23.86 -13.30 -15.46
C ALA A 17 -22.91 -14.07 -16.40
N GLY A 18 -22.36 -13.36 -17.38
CA GLY A 18 -21.35 -13.94 -18.27
C GLY A 18 -20.15 -14.43 -17.48
N ILE A 19 -19.66 -15.62 -17.82
CA ILE A 19 -18.46 -16.18 -17.19
C ILE A 19 -17.26 -15.40 -17.71
N ILE A 20 -16.48 -14.80 -16.81
CA ILE A 20 -15.19 -14.22 -17.16
C ILE A 20 -14.24 -15.38 -17.43
N PRO A 21 -13.72 -15.56 -18.66
CA PRO A 21 -12.81 -16.64 -18.95
C PRO A 21 -11.54 -16.44 -18.14
N LEU A 22 -11.04 -17.52 -17.55
CA LEU A 22 -9.78 -17.49 -16.81
C LEU A 22 -8.68 -17.05 -17.79
N GLN A 23 -8.21 -15.83 -17.61
CA GLN A 23 -7.12 -15.25 -18.38
C GLN A 23 -5.87 -16.07 -18.05
N ARG A 24 -5.50 -17.00 -18.94
CA ARG A 24 -4.20 -17.71 -18.90
C ARG A 24 -3.10 -16.77 -19.35
N ASN A 25 -3.07 -15.58 -18.76
CA ASN A 25 -2.03 -14.64 -19.06
C ASN A 25 -0.72 -15.26 -18.57
N THR A 26 0.34 -15.05 -19.33
CA THR A 26 1.70 -15.35 -18.87
C THR A 26 1.82 -14.81 -17.45
N SER A 27 2.36 -15.62 -16.53
CA SER A 27 2.66 -15.19 -15.15
C SER A 27 3.24 -13.77 -15.18
N ILE A 28 2.90 -12.91 -14.21
CA ILE A 28 3.47 -11.56 -14.15
C ILE A 28 5.01 -11.62 -14.23
N LEU A 29 5.62 -12.65 -13.63
CA LEU A 29 7.06 -12.92 -13.72
C LEU A 29 7.50 -13.25 -15.15
N GLY A 30 6.76 -14.10 -15.87
CA GLY A 30 7.05 -14.43 -17.26
C GLY A 30 6.87 -13.24 -18.21
N TRP A 31 5.92 -12.35 -17.93
CA TRP A 31 5.75 -11.10 -18.69
C TRP A 31 6.90 -10.12 -18.40
N LEU A 32 7.30 -9.98 -17.13
CA LEU A 32 8.42 -9.15 -16.74
C LEU A 32 9.73 -9.67 -17.36
N GLU A 33 9.96 -10.99 -17.36
CA GLU A 33 11.12 -11.64 -17.97
C GLU A 33 11.11 -11.45 -19.50
N GLY A 34 9.99 -11.76 -20.17
CA GLY A 34 9.87 -11.65 -21.62
C GLY A 34 9.93 -10.21 -22.16
N THR A 35 9.61 -9.22 -21.33
CA THR A 35 9.75 -7.79 -21.68
C THR A 35 11.09 -7.18 -21.25
N GLY A 36 11.98 -7.96 -20.61
CA GLY A 36 13.24 -7.47 -20.08
C GLY A 36 13.09 -6.47 -18.93
N ARG A 37 11.93 -6.46 -18.26
CA ARG A 37 11.61 -5.58 -17.12
C ARG A 37 11.89 -6.22 -15.77
N LEU A 38 12.22 -7.51 -15.74
CA LEU A 38 12.62 -8.22 -14.53
C LEU A 38 14.09 -7.88 -14.22
N ILE A 39 14.31 -6.99 -13.25
CA ILE A 39 15.66 -6.60 -12.80
C ILE A 39 16.02 -7.45 -11.58
N PRO A 40 17.21 -8.09 -11.54
CA PRO A 40 17.66 -8.80 -10.36
C PRO A 40 17.82 -7.84 -9.18
N ARG A 41 17.49 -8.30 -7.97
CA ARG A 41 17.68 -7.51 -6.76
C ARG A 41 19.17 -7.27 -6.56
N GLU A 42 19.56 -6.01 -6.33
CA GLU A 42 20.92 -5.68 -5.92
C GLU A 42 21.23 -6.39 -4.60
N PRO A 43 22.46 -6.90 -4.41
CA PRO A 43 22.88 -7.38 -3.11
C PRO A 43 22.69 -6.23 -2.13
N ILE A 44 21.90 -6.46 -1.08
CA ILE A 44 21.85 -5.54 0.05
C ILE A 44 23.21 -5.72 0.70
N ASP A 45 24.15 -4.83 0.42
CA ASP A 45 25.23 -4.59 1.38
C ASP A 45 24.52 -4.27 2.68
N SER A 46 24.76 -5.13 3.66
CA SER A 46 24.19 -5.17 5.02
C SER A 46 23.55 -3.85 5.41
N VAL A 47 22.28 -3.88 5.81
CA VAL A 47 21.61 -2.73 6.46
C VAL A 47 22.63 -2.12 7.41
N GLY A 48 23.17 -0.96 7.02
CA GLY A 48 24.24 -0.29 7.76
C GLY A 48 23.74 -0.04 9.18
N ASP A 49 24.66 -0.19 10.14
CA ASP A 49 24.42 -0.17 11.59
C ASP A 49 23.07 0.44 11.97
N GLU A 50 22.17 -0.43 12.44
CA GLU A 50 20.96 0.02 13.12
C GLU A 50 21.40 1.03 14.18
N PRO A 51 20.87 2.27 14.18
CA PRO A 51 21.36 3.30 15.08
C PRO A 51 21.23 2.78 16.51
N GLU A 52 22.38 2.71 17.21
CA GLU A 52 22.41 2.25 18.59
C GLU A 52 21.46 3.12 19.41
N PRO A 53 20.64 2.53 20.31
CA PRO A 53 19.57 3.24 21.01
C PRO A 53 20.07 4.42 21.85
N GLU A 54 21.36 4.45 22.16
CA GLU A 54 22.04 5.53 22.88
C GLU A 54 22.07 6.84 22.07
N GLU A 55 22.22 6.79 20.74
CA GLU A 55 22.23 7.98 19.87
C GLU A 55 20.83 8.59 19.72
N LEU A 56 19.78 7.75 19.79
CA LEU A 56 18.38 8.19 19.75
C LEU A 56 17.94 8.86 21.06
N ALA A 57 18.50 8.42 22.19
CA ALA A 57 18.17 8.96 23.51
C ALA A 57 18.64 10.43 23.67
N ASP A 58 19.79 10.78 23.12
CA ASP A 58 20.30 12.17 23.12
C ASP A 58 19.41 13.12 22.30
N LEU A 59 18.78 12.61 21.24
CA LEU A 59 17.86 13.37 20.38
C LEU A 59 16.48 13.58 21.02
N MET A 60 15.98 12.61 21.81
CA MET A 60 14.65 12.72 22.43
C MET A 60 14.61 13.68 23.62
N GLY A 61 15.77 14.09 24.17
CA GLY A 61 15.82 14.92 25.37
C GLY A 61 15.26 14.21 26.60
N ASP A 62 15.64 14.62 27.81
CA ASP A 62 15.09 14.05 29.04
C ASP A 62 13.56 14.25 29.05
N GLU A 63 12.80 13.15 29.06
CA GLU A 63 11.32 13.06 29.11
C GLU A 63 10.78 13.48 30.49
N LYS A 64 11.24 14.61 31.02
CA LYS A 64 10.89 15.09 32.37
C LYS A 64 10.36 16.51 32.43
N ASP A 65 10.32 17.20 31.30
CA ASP A 65 9.72 18.54 31.20
C ASP A 65 8.41 18.49 30.42
N ASP A 66 7.46 17.66 30.88
CA ASP A 66 6.03 17.85 30.54
C ASP A 66 5.32 18.51 31.74
N PRO A 67 5.28 19.85 31.80
CA PRO A 67 4.39 20.52 32.73
C PRO A 67 2.96 20.50 32.16
N GLU A 68 2.07 19.88 32.93
CA GLU A 68 0.59 20.05 32.91
C GLU A 68 -0.23 18.94 32.22
N ASP A 69 -0.10 17.72 32.74
CA ASP A 69 -1.19 16.71 32.77
C ASP A 69 -2.24 17.04 33.87
N GLU A 70 -2.63 18.32 33.99
CA GLU A 70 -3.72 18.74 34.87
C GLU A 70 -4.82 19.43 34.07
N ASP A 71 -5.90 18.68 33.86
CA ASP A 71 -7.27 19.14 33.61
C ASP A 71 -7.73 19.41 32.15
N MET A 72 -8.05 18.34 31.41
CA MET A 72 -9.11 18.38 30.40
C MET A 72 -9.96 17.11 30.44
N SER A 73 -10.67 16.85 31.55
CA SER A 73 -11.86 16.01 31.49
C SER A 73 -13.07 16.89 31.10
N LEU A 74 -13.36 16.98 29.80
CA LEU A 74 -14.70 17.41 29.37
C LEU A 74 -15.67 16.25 29.63
N ASP A 75 -16.36 16.32 30.76
CA ASP A 75 -17.56 15.53 31.05
C ASP A 75 -18.67 15.98 30.09
N ASP A 76 -19.16 15.06 29.26
CA ASP A 76 -20.28 15.23 28.33
C ASP A 76 -21.52 14.58 28.95
N ASP A 77 -22.37 15.38 29.61
CA ASP A 77 -23.79 15.09 29.88
C ASP A 77 -24.63 16.39 29.91
#